data_AF-A0A1C5PSP5-F1
#
_entry.id   AF-A0A1C5PSP5-F1
#
_cell.length_a   1.000
_cell.length_b   1.000
_cell.length_c   1.000
_cell.angle_alpha   90.00
_cell.angle_beta   90.00
_cell.angle_gamma   90.00
#
_symmetry.space_group_name_H-M   'P 1'
#
loop_
_entity.id
_entity.type
_entity.pdbx_description
1 polymer ?
#
loop_
_entity_poly.entity_id
_entity_poly.type
_entity_poly.pdbx_seq_one_letter_code
_entity_poly.pdbx_strand_id
1 'polypeptide(L)' 'MDALGFTFLITAIIGGAFLAWTYTKSGKKWIDSL' A
#
# COMPACT_ATOMS: atom_id res chain seq x y z
N MET A 1 -2.43 -9.55 20.73
CA MET A 1 -3.08 -9.56 19.40
C MET A 1 -2.83 -10.93 18.82
N ASP A 2 -3.89 -11.65 18.46
CA ASP A 2 -3.74 -12.96 17.81
C ASP A 2 -3.10 -12.80 16.43
N ALA A 3 -2.53 -13.88 15.90
CA ALA A 3 -1.78 -13.88 14.64
C ALA A 3 -2.55 -13.19 13.50
N LEU A 4 -3.86 -13.42 13.41
CA LEU A 4 -4.74 -12.80 12.42
C LEU A 4 -4.79 -11.27 12.54
N GLY A 5 -4.84 -10.73 13.76
CA GLY A 5 -4.84 -9.29 13.99
C GLY A 5 -3.51 -8.64 13.62
N PHE A 6 -2.40 -9.34 13.85
CA PHE A 6 -1.07 -8.88 13.44
C PHE A 6 -0.90 -8.89 11.92
N THR A 7 -1.33 -9.96 11.25
CA THR A 7 -1.31 -10.07 9.78
C THR A 7 -2.15 -8.97 9.15
N PHE A 8 -3.39 -8.75 9.63
CA PHE A 8 -4.26 -7.70 9.10
C PHE A 8 -3.62 -6.31 9.21
N LEU A 9 -3.00 -6.01 10.35
CA LEU A 9 -2.34 -4.74 10.59
C LEU A 9 -1.15 -4.52 9.65
N ILE A 10 -0.30 -5.54 9.46
CA ILE A 10 0.81 -5.47 8.51
C ILE A 10 0.30 -5.28 7.08
N THR A 11 -0.69 -6.06 6.65
CA THR A 11 -1.25 -5.95 5.30
C THR A 11 -1.91 -4.58 5.07
N ALA A 12 -2.59 -4.02 6.08
CA ALA A 12 -3.18 -2.69 6.01
C ALA A 12 -2.12 -1.59 5.89
N ILE A 13 -1.01 -1.69 6.62
CA ILE A 13 0.11 -0.73 6.53
C ILE A 13 0.75 -0.80 5.15
N ILE A 14 1.09 -2.01 4.67
CA ILE A 14 1.73 -2.20 3.37
C ILE A 14 0.81 -1.74 2.24
N GLY A 15 -0.47 -2.17 2.26
CA GLY A 15 -1.46 -1.78 1.27
C GLY A 15 -1.76 -0.29 1.28
N GLY A 16 -1.88 0.31 2.46
CA GLY A 16 -2.10 1.75 2.62
C GLY A 16 -0.90 2.58 2.16
N ALA A 17 0.33 2.16 2.46
CA ALA A 17 1.55 2.81 1.98
C ALA A 17 1.70 2.69 0.47
N PHE A 18 1.38 1.53 -0.11
CA PHE A 18 1.41 1.31 -1.54
C PHE A 18 0.35 2.16 -2.26
N LEU A 19 -0.88 2.19 -1.76
CA LEU A 19 -1.93 3.06 -2.28
C LEU A 19 -1.53 4.53 -2.17
N ALA A 20 -1.07 4.97 -1.01
CA ALA A 20 -0.59 6.34 -0.83
C ALA A 20 0.51 6.67 -1.85
N TRP A 21 1.51 5.80 -2.03
CA TRP A 21 2.58 5.94 -3.02
C TRP A 21 2.08 6.01 -4.45
N THR A 22 1.08 5.18 -4.81
CA THR A 22 0.50 5.23 -6.16
C THR A 22 -0.15 6.58 -6.45
N TYR A 23 -0.76 7.20 -5.43
CA TYR A 23 -1.43 8.49 -5.52
C TYR A 23 -0.46 9.69 -5.39
N THR A 24 0.61 9.61 -4.58
CA THR A 24 1.62 10.69 -4.47
C THR A 24 2.62 10.66 -5.63
N LYS A 25 2.28 11.41 -6.69
CA LYS A 25 3.11 11.89 -7.83
C LYS A 25 3.91 10.88 -8.68
N SER A 26 4.54 9.86 -8.10
CA SER A 26 5.38 8.90 -8.83
C SER A 26 4.55 7.77 -9.44
N GLY A 27 3.55 7.27 -8.70
CA GLY A 27 2.72 6.16 -9.18
C GLY A 27 1.84 6.50 -10.38
N LYS A 28 1.26 7.71 -10.43
CA LYS A 28 0.54 8.17 -11.63
C LYS A 28 1.43 8.10 -12.89
N LYS A 29 2.68 8.55 -12.81
CA LYS A 29 3.63 8.48 -13.94
C LYS A 29 4.08 7.05 -14.26
N TRP A 30 4.25 6.21 -13.24
CA TRP A 30 4.65 4.82 -13.42
C TRP A 30 3.53 3.98 -14.05
N ILE A 31 2.28 4.18 -13.63
CA ILE A 31 1.08 3.54 -14.20
C ILE A 31 0.80 4.04 -15.62
N ASP A 32 0.98 5.34 -15.88
CA ASP A 32 0.77 5.90 -17.23
C ASP A 32 1.85 5.42 -18.22
N SER A 33 3.00 4.97 -17.72
CA SER A 33 4.11 4.42 -18.50
C SER A 33 4.07 2.88 -18.62
N LEU A 34 3.04 2.22 -18.08
CA LEU A 34 2.81 0.77 -18.19
C LEU A 34 1.82 0.48 -19.30
#